data_AF-A0A8R7VG84-F1
#
_entry.id   AF-A0A8R7VG84-F1
#
_cell.length_a   1.000
_cell.length_b   1.000
_cell.length_c   1.000
_cell.angle_alpha   90.00
_cell.angle_beta   90.00
_cell.angle_gamma   90.00
#
_symmetry.space_group_name_H-M   'P 1'
#
loop_
_entity.id
_entity.type
_entity.pdbx_description
1 polymer ?
#
loop_
_entity_poly.entity_id
_entity_poly.type
_entity_poly.pdbx_seq_one_letter_code
_entity_poly.pdbx_strand_id
1 'polypeptide(L)'
;MLATRVVSEWKSIYDQIPSELESNPSLEPMRRMVTLSYNHLPSHLKSCFLYLSIFTEDFEIERRRLVERWIAEGFIIARSGVSVEDVGNSYFNDLIN
;
A
#
# COMPACT_ATOMS: atom_id res chain seq x y z
N MET A 1 -15.23 -17.47 -18.25
CA MET A 1 -14.22 -18.45 -18.73
C MET A 1 -12.83 -18.05 -18.22
N LEU A 2 -12.58 -18.17 -16.91
CA LEU A 2 -11.25 -17.93 -16.31
C LEU A 2 -10.79 -19.14 -15.47
N ALA A 3 -11.72 -19.94 -14.95
CA ALA A 3 -11.44 -21.07 -14.07
C ALA A 3 -10.81 -22.31 -14.75
N THR A 4 -10.59 -22.31 -16.07
CA THR A 4 -10.06 -23.46 -16.83
C THR A 4 -8.61 -23.30 -17.28
N ARG A 5 -7.93 -22.20 -16.93
CA ARG A 5 -6.57 -21.92 -17.39
C ARG A 5 -5.54 -22.62 -16.52
N VAL A 6 -4.52 -23.19 -17.17
CA VAL A 6 -3.40 -23.87 -16.50
C VAL A 6 -2.59 -22.85 -15.70
N VAL A 7 -2.04 -23.26 -14.54
CA VAL A 7 -1.29 -22.39 -13.61
C VAL A 7 -0.18 -21.58 -14.32
N SER A 8 0.47 -22.16 -15.34
CA SER A 8 1.50 -21.49 -16.14
C SER A 8 0.99 -20.29 -16.94
N GLU A 9 -0.25 -20.34 -17.45
CA GLU A 9 -0.86 -19.23 -18.16
C GLU A 9 -1.20 -18.08 -17.21
N TRP A 10 -1.68 -18.40 -16.01
CA TRP A 10 -1.93 -17.40 -14.98
C TRP A 10 -0.65 -16.72 -14.53
N LYS A 11 0.42 -17.50 -14.34
CA LYS A 11 1.73 -16.96 -14.00
C LYS A 11 2.25 -15.99 -15.07
N SER A 12 2.16 -16.38 -16.34
CA SER A 12 2.55 -15.53 -17.47
C SER A 12 1.79 -14.20 -17.49
N ILE A 13 0.48 -14.22 -17.25
CA ILE A 13 -0.32 -12.99 -17.15
C ILE A 13 0.14 -12.13 -15.98
N TYR A 14 0.29 -12.75 -14.82
CA TYR A 14 0.71 -12.05 -13.61
C TYR A 14 2.07 -11.38 -13.80
N ASP A 15 3.06 -12.08 -14.38
CA ASP A 15 4.39 -11.55 -14.64
C ASP A 15 4.37 -10.37 -15.63
N GLN A 16 3.32 -10.23 -16.46
CA GLN A 16 3.13 -9.12 -17.41
C GLN A 16 2.41 -7.91 -16.78
N ILE A 17 1.71 -8.08 -15.66
CA ILE A 17 0.89 -7.02 -15.03
C ILE A 17 1.69 -5.71 -14.84
N PRO A 18 2.93 -5.71 -14.33
CA PRO A 18 3.67 -4.46 -14.15
C PRO A 18 3.83 -3.67 -15.46
N SER A 19 4.28 -4.33 -16.53
CA SER A 19 4.47 -3.69 -17.83
C SER A 19 3.16 -3.26 -18.49
N GLU A 20 2.10 -4.05 -18.33
CA GLU A 20 0.76 -3.73 -18.84
C GLU A 20 0.19 -2.51 -18.09
N LEU A 21 0.39 -2.44 -16.77
CA LEU A 21 -0.04 -1.31 -15.97
C LEU A 21 0.75 -0.03 -16.28
N GLU A 22 1.90 -0.09 -16.93
CA GLU A 22 2.61 1.12 -17.38
C GLU A 22 2.19 1.56 -18.79
N SER A 23 1.98 0.60 -19.69
CA SER A 23 1.92 0.88 -21.13
C SER A 23 0.54 0.68 -21.77
N ASN A 24 -0.34 -0.13 -21.17
CA ASN A 24 -1.62 -0.48 -21.77
C ASN A 24 -2.72 0.56 -21.46
N PRO A 25 -3.26 1.29 -22.46
CA PRO A 25 -4.30 2.29 -22.24
C PRO A 25 -5.62 1.71 -21.70
N SER A 26 -5.91 0.42 -21.92
CA SER A 26 -7.13 -0.19 -21.39
C SER A 26 -7.12 -0.32 -19.87
N LEU A 27 -5.95 -0.25 -19.24
CA LEU A 27 -5.78 -0.30 -17.78
C LEU A 27 -5.74 1.10 -17.14
N GLU A 28 -5.92 2.18 -17.91
CA GLU A 28 -6.07 3.54 -17.37
C GLU A 28 -7.13 3.66 -16.27
N PRO A 29 -8.33 3.04 -16.39
CA PRO A 29 -9.31 3.10 -15.31
C PRO A 29 -8.77 2.53 -13.98
N MET A 30 -7.95 1.47 -14.02
CA MET A 30 -7.33 0.88 -12.83
C MET A 30 -6.27 1.81 -12.24
N ARG A 31 -5.35 2.35 -13.06
CA ARG A 31 -4.37 3.35 -12.63
C ARG A 31 -5.04 4.57 -11.98
N ARG A 32 -6.11 5.05 -12.61
CA ARG A 32 -6.88 6.19 -12.12
C ARG A 32 -7.55 5.88 -10.80
N MET A 33 -8.10 4.67 -10.62
CA MET A 33 -8.70 4.25 -9.35
C MET A 33 -7.67 4.27 -8.22
N VAL A 34 -6.49 3.67 -8.42
CA VAL A 34 -5.41 3.67 -7.42
C VAL A 34 -4.94 5.10 -7.10
N THR A 35 -4.74 5.92 -8.13
CA THR A 35 -4.36 7.33 -7.97
C THR A 35 -5.42 8.12 -7.20
N LEU A 36 -6.71 7.89 -7.48
CA LEU A 36 -7.80 8.54 -6.77
C LEU A 36 -7.84 8.12 -5.30
N SER A 37 -7.67 6.84 -4.99
CA SER A 37 -7.60 6.35 -3.61
C SER A 37 -6.47 7.04 -2.83
N TYR A 38 -5.28 7.14 -3.42
CA TYR A 38 -4.17 7.86 -2.81
C TYR A 38 -4.45 9.36 -2.63
N ASN A 39 -5.09 10.00 -3.63
CA ASN A 39 -5.41 11.42 -3.56
C ASN A 39 -6.39 11.76 -2.43
N HIS A 40 -7.39 10.90 -2.19
CA HIS A 40 -8.40 11.07 -1.15
C HIS A 40 -7.93 10.66 0.24
N LEU A 41 -6.77 9.99 0.34
CA LEU A 41 -6.20 9.62 1.63
C LEU A 41 -5.86 10.89 2.45
N PRO A 42 -6.18 10.93 3.76
CA PRO A 42 -5.75 12.00 4.64
C PRO A 42 -4.24 12.27 4.54
N SER A 43 -3.85 13.55 4.52
CA SER A 43 -2.45 13.95 4.27
C SER A 43 -1.44 13.28 5.20
N HIS A 44 -1.80 13.08 6.46
CA HIS A 44 -0.96 12.45 7.47
C HIS A 44 -0.73 10.94 7.26
N LEU A 45 -1.55 10.27 6.46
CA LEU A 45 -1.40 8.84 6.14
C LEU A 45 -0.62 8.60 4.85
N LYS A 46 -0.46 9.61 3.99
CA LYS A 46 0.15 9.46 2.66
C LYS A 46 1.58 8.92 2.71
N SER A 47 2.41 9.47 3.60
CA SER A 47 3.79 8.98 3.76
C SER A 47 3.83 7.54 4.31
N CYS A 48 2.97 7.21 5.26
CA CYS A 48 2.86 5.86 5.82
C CYS A 48 2.43 4.85 4.75
N PHE A 49 1.46 5.20 3.91
CA PHE A 49 1.01 4.39 2.78
C PHE A 49 2.13 4.18 1.75
N LEU A 50 2.82 5.25 1.33
CA LEU A 50 3.91 5.15 0.36
C LEU A 50 5.08 4.31 0.89
N TYR A 51 5.37 4.36 2.18
CA TYR A 51 6.42 3.56 2.79
C TYR A 51 6.21 2.05 2.60
N LEU A 52 4.97 1.59 2.41
CA LEU A 52 4.69 0.18 2.14
C LEU A 52 5.32 -0.31 0.83
N SER A 53 5.63 0.59 -0.11
CA SER A 53 6.24 0.24 -1.40
C SER A 53 7.67 -0.31 -1.31
N ILE A 54 8.35 -0.19 -0.15
CA ILE A 54 9.71 -0.71 0.02
C ILE A 54 9.72 -2.23 0.27
N PHE A 55 8.59 -2.78 0.71
CA PHE A 55 8.48 -4.20 0.98
C PHE A 55 8.27 -4.95 -0.33
N THR A 56 8.87 -6.13 -0.45
CA THR A 56 8.63 -6.99 -1.62
C THR A 56 7.19 -7.46 -1.62
N GLU A 57 6.71 -7.87 -2.79
CA GLU A 57 5.42 -8.52 -2.90
C GLU A 57 5.33 -9.74 -1.97
N ASP A 58 4.14 -9.96 -1.41
CA ASP A 58 3.82 -11.01 -0.44
C ASP A 58 4.67 -11.01 0.85
N PHE A 59 5.37 -9.92 1.15
CA PHE A 59 6.12 -9.81 2.40
C PHE A 59 5.20 -9.65 3.61
N GLU A 60 5.39 -10.50 4.64
CA GLU A 60 4.67 -10.39 5.90
C GLU A 60 5.21 -9.22 6.73
N ILE A 61 4.40 -8.16 6.89
CA ILE A 61 4.79 -6.97 7.65
C ILE A 61 4.25 -7.06 9.09
N GLU A 62 5.14 -7.18 10.07
CA GLU A 62 4.76 -7.08 11.49
C GLU A 62 4.37 -5.63 11.85
N ARG A 63 3.13 -5.43 12.29
CA ARG A 63 2.57 -4.11 12.65
C ARG A 63 3.50 -3.29 13.53
N ARG A 64 4.02 -3.88 14.61
CA ARG A 64 4.89 -3.19 15.58
C ARG A 64 6.13 -2.62 14.88
N ARG A 65 6.81 -3.43 14.05
CA ARG A 65 8.00 -3.00 13.31
C ARG A 65 7.69 -1.95 12.27
N LEU A 66 6.52 -2.01 11.64
CA LEU A 66 6.07 -0.99 10.69
C LEU A 66 5.85 0.36 11.39
N VAL A 67 5.16 0.36 12.52
CA VAL A 67 4.92 1.57 13.31
C VAL A 67 6.24 2.17 13.82
N GLU A 68 7.15 1.35 14.34
CA GLU A 68 8.49 1.79 14.74
C GLU A 68 9.26 2.46 13.59
N ARG A 69 9.17 1.91 12.37
CA ARG A 69 9.77 2.52 11.17
C ARG A 69 9.12 3.85 10.82
N TRP A 70 7.79 3.95 10.81
CA TRP A 70 7.12 5.22 10.55
C TRP A 70 7.46 6.31 11.57
N ILE A 71 7.65 5.93 12.84
CA ILE A 71 8.11 6.85 13.89
C ILE A 71 9.55 7.29 13.61
N ALA A 72 10.45 6.35 13.26
CA ALA A 72 11.85 6.65 12.96
C ALA A 72 12.02 7.57 11.73
N GLU A 73 11.17 7.41 10.72
CA GLU A 73 11.13 8.28 9.53
C GLU A 73 10.45 9.64 9.80
N GLY A 74 9.88 9.84 11.00
CA GLY A 74 9.22 11.09 11.38
C GLY A 74 7.83 11.28 10.75
N PHE A 75 7.20 10.23 10.23
CA PHE A 75 5.86 10.30 9.65
C PHE A 75 4.77 10.46 10.72
N ILE A 76 5.06 10.06 11.96
CA ILE A 76 4.13 10.11 13.08
C ILE A 76 4.40 11.36 13.92
N ILE A 77 3.39 12.24 14.02
CA ILE A 77 3.47 13.47 14.81
C ILE A 77 2.82 13.22 16.17
N ALA A 78 3.57 13.47 17.24
CA ALA A 78 3.07 13.37 18.62
C ALA A 78 1.88 14.31 18.86
N ARG A 79 0.90 13.85 19.64
CA ARG A 79 -0.24 14.67 20.08
C ARG A 79 -0.19 14.81 21.60
N SER A 80 -0.62 15.96 22.11
CA SER A 80 -0.64 16.20 23.55
C SER A 80 -1.45 15.12 24.28
N GLY A 81 -0.84 14.45 25.25
CA GLY A 81 -1.47 13.39 26.04
C GLY A 81 -1.60 12.03 25.34
N VAL A 82 -1.03 11.84 24.15
CA VAL A 82 -1.06 10.56 23.42
C VAL A 82 0.36 10.17 23.01
N SER A 83 0.73 8.90 23.21
CA SER A 83 2.06 8.43 22.83
C SER A 83 2.20 8.40 21.30
N VAL A 84 3.43 8.56 20.79
CA VAL A 84 3.71 8.42 19.35
C VAL A 84 3.36 7.02 18.83
N GLU A 85 3.49 6.00 19.68
CA GLU A 85 3.11 4.63 19.36
C GLU A 85 1.59 4.49 19.17
N ASP A 86 0.80 5.10 20.04
CA ASP A 86 -0.67 5.10 19.92
C ASP A 86 -1.13 5.84 18.65
N VAL A 87 -0.50 6.97 18.32
CA VAL A 87 -0.77 7.69 17.07
C VAL A 87 -0.41 6.82 15.86
N GLY A 88 0.75 6.15 15.89
CA GLY A 88 1.18 5.26 14.81
C GLY A 88 0.26 4.05 14.63
N ASN A 89 -0.22 3.46 15.72
CA ASN A 89 -1.21 2.38 15.67
C ASN A 89 -2.57 2.87 15.15
N SER A 90 -2.99 4.09 15.47
CA SER A 90 -4.17 4.71 14.86
C SER A 90 -4.01 4.84 13.35
N TYR A 91 -2.85 5.33 12.87
CA TYR A 91 -2.60 5.47 11.44
C TYR A 91 -2.60 4.11 10.72
N PHE A 92 -2.07 3.07 11.35
CA PHE A 92 -2.17 1.72 10.83
C PHE A 92 -3.63 1.29 10.67
N ASN A 93 -4.45 1.48 11.70
CA ASN A 93 -5.88 1.13 11.67
C ASN A 93 -6.64 1.92 10.60
N ASP A 94 -6.35 3.22 10.47
CA ASP A 94 -6.98 4.08 9.47
C ASP A 94 -6.61 3.69 8.03
N LEU A 95 -5.44 3.07 7.81
CA LEU A 95 -5.00 2.58 6.50
C LEU A 95 -5.64 1.25 6.10
N ILE A 96 -6.05 0.42 7.07
CA ILE A 96 -6.63 -0.91 6.80
C ILE A 96 -8.17 -0.92 6.80
N ASN A 97 -8.80 0.16 7.26
CA ASN A 97 -10.27 0.34 7.28
C ASN A 97 -10.80 0.71 5.89
#